data_AF-A0A0R3QPN6-F1
#
_entry.id   AF-A0A0R3QPN6-F1
#
_cell.length_a   1.000
_cell.length_b   1.000
_cell.length_c   1.000
_cell.angle_alpha   90.00
_cell.angle_beta   90.00
_cell.angle_gamma   90.00
#
_symmetry.space_group_name_H-M   'P 1'
#
loop_
_entity.id
_entity.type
_entity.pdbx_description
1 polymer ?
#
loop_
_entity_poly.entity_id
_entity_poly.type
_entity_poly.pdbx_seq_one_letter_code
_entity_poly.pdbx_strand_id
1 'polypeptide(L)'
;LTHKIYEVKSIIPNPVEWLLLLWLSGNLVSELSNVGGGSGLGIVKVLILVLSAIAIAVHVLAFLLPILFMHHLNDDEKMHFVRTMLYLKNQLFALALLFSFVEFLDFLTVHHLFGPWAIIIRDLMYDLLRFLVILLLFIAGFTLHITSIFQPAYQPADADDAQWMRLSSPEQTLEMLFFSLFGLVEPDTMPPLHLVPDFGKIILKMIFGIYLLVTLIVLINLLIAMMSDTYQRIQAQSDKEWKFGRAILIRQMNKRSATPAPINMLTKLIVVLKVAYRNNLKLCTQKAQQDLRHEENIDAFSMSGDAGRLSPAILASDNSAEVRRGQNEELGKSDDWNIETIIDWKRIVDMYYQINGKVDAEDIHVEMPS
;
A
#
# COMPACT_ATOMS: atom_id res chain seq x y z
N LEU A 1 17.03 -21.62 -7.26
CA LEU A 1 17.55 -20.97 -6.04
C LEU A 1 16.66 -21.38 -4.86
N THR A 2 16.91 -22.54 -4.27
CA THR A 2 16.14 -23.07 -3.14
C THR A 2 17.13 -23.44 -2.04
N HIS A 3 17.63 -22.43 -1.33
CA HIS A 3 18.43 -22.72 -0.15
C HIS A 3 17.48 -23.27 0.90
N LYS A 4 17.75 -24.48 1.38
CA LYS A 4 16.85 -25.12 2.32
C LYS A 4 17.06 -24.45 3.68
N ILE A 5 15.97 -24.13 4.37
CA ILE A 5 15.99 -23.37 5.63
C ILE A 5 16.88 -24.07 6.68
N TYR A 6 16.92 -25.41 6.67
CA TYR A 6 17.70 -26.18 7.63
C TYR A 6 19.22 -26.10 7.44
N GLU A 7 19.69 -25.58 6.30
CA GLU A 7 21.12 -25.42 5.97
C GLU A 7 21.66 -24.06 6.43
N VAL A 8 20.79 -23.11 6.79
CA VAL A 8 21.18 -21.77 7.24
C VAL A 8 21.63 -21.84 8.70
N LYS A 9 22.93 -21.63 8.93
CA LYS A 9 23.53 -21.61 10.28
C LYS A 9 24.11 -20.24 10.67
N SER A 10 24.24 -19.32 9.71
CA SER A 10 24.85 -18.01 9.92
C SER A 10 23.81 -16.91 10.02
N ILE A 11 24.11 -15.90 10.82
CA ILE A 11 23.33 -14.65 10.90
C ILE A 11 23.38 -13.86 9.58
N ILE A 12 24.45 -14.04 8.81
CA ILE A 12 24.73 -13.29 7.58
C ILE A 12 23.65 -13.62 6.54
N PRO A 13 22.90 -12.62 6.05
CA PRO A 13 21.91 -12.80 5.01
C PRO A 13 22.54 -13.25 3.69
N ASN A 14 21.74 -13.93 2.87
CA ASN A 14 22.16 -14.30 1.52
C ASN A 14 22.35 -13.05 0.64
N PRO A 15 23.14 -13.13 -0.46
CA PRO A 15 23.32 -12.00 -1.38
C PRO A 15 22.00 -11.43 -1.93
N VAL A 16 20.99 -12.28 -2.15
CA VAL A 16 19.64 -11.86 -2.57
C VAL A 16 18.91 -11.11 -1.47
N GLU A 17 19.11 -11.49 -0.20
CA GLU A 17 18.53 -10.77 0.95
C GLU A 17 19.21 -9.42 1.14
N TRP A 18 20.52 -9.31 0.87
CA TRP A 18 21.21 -8.01 0.82
C TRP A 18 20.65 -7.09 -0.26
N LEU A 19 20.38 -7.64 -1.45
CA LEU A 19 19.72 -6.90 -2.52
C LEU A 19 18.32 -6.43 -2.09
N LEU A 20 17.54 -7.31 -1.47
CA LEU A 20 16.21 -6.98 -0.96
C LEU A 20 16.27 -5.87 0.11
N LEU A 21 17.22 -5.95 1.04
CA LEU A 21 17.43 -4.93 2.08
C LEU A 21 17.73 -3.55 1.47
N LEU A 22 18.56 -3.51 0.42
CA LEU A 22 18.87 -2.28 -0.30
C LEU A 22 17.62 -1.67 -0.98
N TRP A 23 16.76 -2.50 -1.56
CA TRP A 23 15.49 -2.04 -2.14
C TRP A 23 14.50 -1.56 -1.09
N LEU A 24 14.36 -2.31 0.02
CA LEU A 24 13.50 -1.95 1.13
C LEU A 24 13.94 -0.64 1.80
N SER A 25 15.25 -0.42 1.96
CA SER A 25 15.77 0.83 2.52
C SER A 25 15.52 2.01 1.57
N GLY A 26 15.69 1.82 0.26
CA GLY A 26 15.33 2.83 -0.75
C GLY A 26 13.84 3.19 -0.72
N ASN A 27 12.96 2.18 -0.59
CA ASN A 27 11.52 2.39 -0.45
C ASN A 27 11.17 3.10 0.87
N LEU A 28 11.83 2.76 1.97
CA LEU A 28 11.64 3.43 3.26
C LEU A 28 12.02 4.92 3.18
N VAL A 29 13.18 5.23 2.59
CA VAL A 29 13.62 6.61 2.38
C VAL A 29 12.66 7.37 1.49
N SER A 30 12.14 6.72 0.43
CA SER A 30 11.14 7.29 -0.46
C SER A 30 9.87 7.70 0.30
N GLU A 31 9.37 6.83 1.18
CA GLU A 31 8.15 7.09 1.95
C GLU A 31 8.36 8.18 3.03
N LEU A 32 9.48 8.12 3.76
CA LEU A 32 9.83 9.13 4.79
C LEU A 32 10.11 10.52 4.21
N SER A 33 10.63 10.59 2.99
CA SER A 33 10.87 11.87 2.31
C SER A 33 9.57 12.51 1.82
N ASN A 34 8.49 11.74 1.71
CA ASN A 34 7.24 12.14 1.09
C ASN A 34 6.04 12.13 2.07
N VAL A 35 6.32 12.31 3.36
CA VAL A 35 5.29 12.38 4.42
C VAL A 35 4.30 13.50 4.09
N GLY A 36 3.11 13.13 3.63
CA GLY A 36 2.02 14.05 3.28
C GLY A 36 1.54 14.01 1.82
N GLY A 37 2.13 13.18 0.95
CA GLY A 37 1.77 13.09 -0.48
C GLY A 37 0.99 11.83 -0.91
N GLY A 38 0.47 11.04 0.03
CA GLY A 38 -0.05 9.69 -0.27
C GLY A 38 -1.21 9.65 -1.27
N SER A 39 -1.00 8.92 -2.37
CA SER A 39 -2.08 8.32 -3.19
C SER A 39 -2.97 7.45 -2.29
N GLY A 40 -4.22 7.19 -2.71
CA GLY A 40 -5.19 6.39 -1.95
C GLY A 40 -4.74 4.97 -1.57
N LEU A 41 -3.66 4.44 -2.17
CA LEU A 41 -3.03 3.15 -1.85
C LEU A 41 -1.71 3.28 -1.05
N GLY A 42 -1.35 4.47 -0.55
CA GLY A 42 -0.15 4.67 0.26
C GLY A 42 -0.11 3.78 1.51
N ILE A 43 -1.27 3.42 2.05
CA ILE A 43 -1.40 2.47 3.17
C ILE A 43 -0.78 1.11 2.84
N VAL A 44 -0.94 0.62 1.61
CA VAL A 44 -0.39 -0.67 1.18
C VAL A 44 1.15 -0.62 1.18
N LYS A 45 1.74 0.49 0.73
CA LYS A 45 3.21 0.68 0.75
C LYS A 45 3.76 0.69 2.17
N VAL A 46 3.10 1.43 3.06
CA VAL A 46 3.45 1.44 4.49
C VAL A 46 3.30 0.05 5.10
N LEU A 47 2.24 -0.69 4.76
CA LEU A 47 2.03 -2.05 5.23
C LEU A 47 3.16 -3.00 4.77
N ILE A 48 3.58 -2.94 3.51
CA ILE A 48 4.72 -3.73 2.97
C ILE A 48 6.00 -3.41 3.75
N LEU A 49 6.28 -2.13 3.99
CA LEU A 49 7.45 -1.69 4.76
C LEU A 49 7.40 -2.18 6.21
N VAL A 50 6.25 -2.10 6.87
CA VAL A 50 6.07 -2.59 8.25
C VAL A 50 6.25 -4.10 8.32
N LEU A 51 5.61 -4.87 7.44
CA LEU A 51 5.75 -6.33 7.40
C LEU A 51 7.20 -6.75 7.13
N SER A 52 7.88 -6.05 6.23
CA SER A 52 9.29 -6.30 5.92
C SER A 52 10.21 -5.94 7.09
N ALA A 53 9.92 -4.85 7.82
CA ALA A 53 10.66 -4.47 9.02
C ALA A 53 10.50 -5.52 10.14
N ILE A 54 9.28 -6.04 10.34
CA ILE A 54 9.02 -7.13 11.28
C ILE A 54 9.79 -8.40 10.85
N ALA A 55 9.80 -8.74 9.56
CA ALA A 55 10.55 -9.89 9.05
C ALA A 55 12.05 -9.77 9.32
N ILE A 56 12.63 -8.58 9.10
CA ILE A 56 14.05 -8.30 9.40
C ILE A 56 14.30 -8.40 10.90
N ALA A 57 13.41 -7.86 11.74
CA ALA A 57 13.51 -7.97 13.19
C ALA A 57 13.47 -9.44 13.65
N VAL A 58 12.57 -10.25 13.10
CA VAL A 58 12.49 -11.70 13.35
C VAL A 58 13.79 -12.40 12.95
N HIS A 59 14.40 -12.03 11.81
CA HIS A 59 15.69 -12.59 11.39
C HIS A 59 16.80 -12.28 12.40
N VAL A 60 16.91 -11.04 12.86
CA VAL A 60 17.92 -10.65 13.87
C VAL A 60 17.64 -11.36 15.19
N LEU A 61 16.38 -11.39 15.63
CA LEU A 61 15.96 -12.01 16.88
C LEU A 61 16.18 -13.53 16.87
N ALA A 62 16.03 -14.18 15.71
CA ALA A 62 16.26 -15.62 15.54
C ALA A 62 17.65 -16.04 15.99
N PHE A 63 18.66 -15.22 15.75
CA PHE A 63 20.05 -15.51 16.15
C PHE A 63 20.41 -14.87 17.49
N LEU A 64 19.84 -13.72 17.83
CA LEU A 64 20.15 -13.00 19.06
C LEU A 64 19.57 -13.67 20.32
N LEU A 65 18.34 -14.18 20.28
CA LEU A 65 17.73 -14.83 21.45
C LEU A 65 18.44 -16.12 21.88
N PRO A 66 18.83 -17.03 20.97
CA PRO A 66 19.59 -18.21 21.37
C PRO A 66 20.95 -17.87 22.00
N ILE A 67 21.57 -16.78 21.52
CA ILE A 67 22.86 -16.29 22.04
C ILE A 67 22.71 -15.61 23.39
N LEU A 68 21.57 -14.99 23.74
CA LEU A 68 21.45 -14.25 25.02
C LEU A 68 20.73 -15.02 26.12
N PHE A 69 19.70 -15.79 25.79
CA PHE A 69 18.77 -16.36 26.77
C PHE A 69 18.76 -17.88 26.77
N MET A 70 19.14 -18.53 25.67
CA MET A 70 19.07 -19.98 25.52
C MET A 70 20.43 -20.66 25.68
N HIS A 71 21.34 -20.11 26.47
CA HIS A 71 22.65 -20.72 26.70
C HIS A 71 22.57 -22.15 27.27
N HIS A 72 21.53 -22.43 28.08
CA HIS A 72 21.33 -23.68 28.80
C HIS A 72 20.72 -24.82 27.96
N LEU A 73 20.19 -24.52 26.76
CA LEU A 73 19.58 -25.52 25.89
C LEU A 73 20.64 -26.23 25.02
N ASN A 74 20.29 -27.40 24.51
CA ASN A 74 21.14 -28.12 23.57
C ASN A 74 21.19 -27.40 22.21
N ASP A 75 22.26 -27.60 21.45
CA ASP A 75 22.43 -26.91 20.17
C ASP A 75 21.33 -27.28 19.15
N ASP A 76 20.81 -28.50 19.20
CA ASP A 76 19.68 -28.92 18.35
C ASP A 76 18.39 -28.17 18.67
N GLU A 77 18.10 -27.88 19.94
CA GLU A 77 16.93 -27.14 20.37
C GLU A 77 17.03 -25.66 19.97
N LYS A 78 18.23 -25.07 20.09
CA LYS A 78 18.51 -23.73 19.58
C LYS A 78 18.30 -23.66 18.08
N MET A 79 18.80 -24.65 17.33
CA MET A 79 18.63 -24.71 15.88
C MET A 79 17.18 -24.92 15.47
N HIS A 80 16.37 -25.65 16.25
CA HIS A 80 14.94 -25.77 16.04
C HIS A 80 14.22 -24.41 16.20
N PHE A 81 14.56 -23.65 17.24
CA PHE A 81 14.02 -22.30 17.45
C PHE A 81 14.41 -21.35 16.30
N VAL A 82 15.69 -21.33 15.92
CA VAL A 82 16.19 -20.53 14.78
C VAL A 82 15.42 -20.86 13.51
N ARG A 83 15.24 -22.16 13.19
CA ARG A 83 14.50 -22.60 11.99
C ARG A 83 13.04 -22.15 12.01
N THR A 84 12.40 -22.19 13.17
CA THR A 84 11.01 -21.73 13.35
C THR A 84 10.89 -20.22 13.09
N MET A 85 11.82 -19.42 13.63
CA MET A 85 11.85 -17.98 13.39
C MET A 85 12.17 -17.64 11.92
N LEU A 86 13.10 -18.38 11.29
CA LEU A 86 13.39 -18.21 9.86
C LEU A 86 12.19 -18.57 8.97
N TYR A 87 11.40 -19.59 9.36
CA TYR A 87 10.15 -19.91 8.68
C TYR A 87 9.15 -18.75 8.80
N LEU A 88 8.97 -18.19 10.00
CA LEU A 88 8.10 -17.03 10.23
C LEU A 88 8.54 -15.82 9.39
N LYS A 89 9.84 -15.52 9.34
CA LYS A 89 10.42 -14.49 8.44
C LYS A 89 9.99 -14.72 6.99
N ASN A 90 10.12 -15.95 6.49
CA ASN A 90 9.77 -16.27 5.11
C ASN A 90 8.26 -16.10 4.85
N GLN A 91 7.40 -16.44 5.81
CA GLN A 91 5.96 -16.19 5.68
C GLN A 91 5.62 -14.69 5.67
N LEU A 92 6.29 -13.89 6.50
CA LEU A 92 6.13 -12.43 6.50
C LEU A 92 6.57 -11.81 5.17
N PHE A 93 7.70 -12.25 4.60
CA PHE A 93 8.11 -11.80 3.26
C PHE A 93 7.19 -12.28 2.16
N ALA A 94 6.63 -13.49 2.25
CA ALA A 94 5.63 -13.97 1.30
C ALA A 94 4.35 -13.12 1.35
N LEU A 95 3.91 -12.73 2.55
CA LEU A 95 2.78 -11.81 2.72
C LEU A 95 3.10 -10.40 2.18
N ALA A 96 4.31 -9.89 2.44
CA ALA A 96 4.76 -8.62 1.87
C ALA A 96 4.76 -8.66 0.32
N LEU A 97 5.22 -9.77 -0.28
CA LEU A 97 5.19 -9.97 -1.72
C LEU A 97 3.76 -10.00 -2.28
N LEU A 98 2.81 -10.63 -1.57
CA LEU A 98 1.40 -10.61 -1.95
C LEU A 98 0.87 -9.17 -2.00
N PHE A 99 1.17 -8.35 -0.98
CA PHE A 99 0.82 -6.94 -0.99
C PHE A 99 1.54 -6.14 -2.08
N SER A 100 2.77 -6.51 -2.44
CA SER A 100 3.46 -5.91 -3.61
C SER A 100 2.70 -6.16 -4.92
N PHE A 101 2.07 -7.33 -5.09
CA PHE A 101 1.17 -7.56 -6.24
C PHE A 101 -0.07 -6.67 -6.21
N VAL A 102 -0.60 -6.35 -5.04
CA VAL A 102 -1.68 -5.35 -4.89
C VAL A 102 -1.18 -3.95 -5.26
N GLU A 103 0.05 -3.58 -4.90
CA GLU A 103 0.65 -2.31 -5.31
C GLU A 103 0.80 -2.19 -6.83
N PHE A 104 1.07 -3.30 -7.55
CA PHE A 104 1.08 -3.28 -9.02
C PHE A 104 -0.26 -2.85 -9.64
N LEU A 105 -1.39 -3.03 -8.94
CA LEU A 105 -2.68 -2.53 -9.41
C LEU A 105 -2.70 -0.99 -9.45
N ASP A 106 -1.99 -0.31 -8.55
CA ASP A 106 -1.85 1.16 -8.55
C ASP A 106 -1.17 1.64 -9.84
N PHE A 107 -0.16 0.91 -10.31
CA PHE A 107 0.49 1.23 -11.59
C PHE A 107 -0.45 1.06 -12.79
N LEU A 108 -1.28 0.00 -12.78
CA LEU A 108 -2.26 -0.22 -13.84
C LEU A 108 -3.29 0.92 -13.93
N THR A 109 -3.53 1.67 -12.85
CA THR A 109 -4.50 2.77 -12.85
C THR A 109 -4.14 3.94 -13.77
N VAL A 110 -2.88 4.05 -14.20
CA VAL A 110 -2.46 5.05 -15.20
C VAL A 110 -3.10 4.75 -16.57
N HIS A 111 -3.34 3.47 -16.85
CA HIS A 111 -3.92 3.03 -18.11
C HIS A 111 -5.42 3.33 -18.17
N HIS A 112 -5.88 3.88 -19.29
CA HIS A 112 -7.28 4.30 -19.48
C HIS A 112 -8.31 3.19 -19.35
N LEU A 113 -7.95 1.94 -19.67
CA LEU A 113 -8.85 0.80 -19.47
C LEU A 113 -8.97 0.36 -18.00
N PHE A 114 -7.93 0.53 -17.18
CA PHE A 114 -7.89 -0.01 -15.81
C PHE A 114 -8.12 1.06 -14.74
N GLY A 115 -7.82 2.32 -15.06
CA GLY A 115 -7.97 3.46 -14.17
C GLY A 115 -9.37 3.61 -13.57
N PRO A 116 -10.42 3.77 -14.39
CA PRO A 116 -11.79 3.88 -13.89
C PRO A 116 -12.22 2.65 -13.06
N TRP A 117 -11.75 1.46 -13.42
CA TRP A 117 -12.04 0.24 -12.67
C TRP A 117 -11.43 0.25 -11.27
N ALA A 118 -10.20 0.75 -11.12
CA ALA A 118 -9.58 0.87 -9.81
C ALA A 118 -10.32 1.86 -8.89
N ILE A 119 -10.87 2.96 -9.45
CA ILE A 119 -11.73 3.89 -8.72
C ILE A 119 -12.99 3.17 -8.23
N ILE A 120 -13.67 2.43 -9.12
CA ILE A 120 -14.88 1.67 -8.78
C ILE A 120 -14.58 0.60 -7.73
N ILE A 121 -13.51 -0.19 -7.89
CA ILE A 121 -13.12 -1.25 -6.96
C ILE A 121 -12.87 -0.68 -5.56
N ARG A 122 -12.15 0.45 -5.47
CA ARG A 122 -11.87 1.10 -4.19
C ARG A 122 -13.15 1.46 -3.45
N ASP A 123 -14.11 2.04 -4.16
CA ASP A 123 -15.34 2.49 -3.54
C ASP A 123 -16.27 1.33 -3.17
N LEU A 124 -16.35 0.31 -4.04
CA LEU A 124 -17.01 -0.95 -3.75
C LEU A 124 -16.40 -1.70 -2.55
N MET A 125 -15.10 -1.55 -2.32
CA MET A 125 -14.41 -2.17 -1.17
C MET A 125 -14.91 -1.60 0.16
N TYR A 126 -15.34 -0.33 0.22
CA TYR A 126 -15.95 0.23 1.44
C TYR A 126 -17.32 -0.38 1.73
N ASP A 127 -18.13 -0.59 0.69
CA ASP A 127 -19.44 -1.26 0.83
C ASP A 127 -19.26 -2.73 1.24
N LEU A 128 -18.30 -3.42 0.62
CA LEU A 128 -17.93 -4.78 0.99
C LEU A 128 -17.50 -4.87 2.46
N LEU A 129 -16.64 -3.96 2.94
CA LEU A 129 -16.15 -3.97 4.31
C LEU A 129 -17.29 -3.75 5.32
N ARG A 130 -18.20 -2.80 5.05
CA ARG A 130 -19.38 -2.57 5.89
C ARG A 130 -20.28 -3.79 5.95
N PHE A 131 -20.49 -4.44 4.81
CA PHE A 131 -21.27 -5.67 4.75
C PHE A 131 -20.58 -6.84 5.46
N LEU A 132 -19.25 -6.97 5.34
CA LEU A 132 -18.47 -8.01 5.99
C LEU A 132 -18.65 -7.97 7.52
N VAL A 133 -18.78 -6.79 8.13
CA VAL A 133 -19.08 -6.66 9.57
C VAL A 133 -20.40 -7.33 9.94
N ILE A 134 -21.45 -7.13 9.13
CA ILE A 134 -22.76 -7.76 9.34
C ILE A 134 -22.64 -9.27 9.17
N LEU A 135 -21.98 -9.72 8.10
CA LEU A 135 -21.74 -11.14 7.85
C LEU A 135 -20.99 -11.82 9.01
N LEU A 136 -19.92 -11.19 9.51
CA LEU A 136 -19.15 -11.70 10.64
C LEU A 136 -19.97 -11.79 11.92
N LEU A 137 -20.92 -10.87 12.15
CA LEU A 137 -21.83 -10.95 13.30
C LEU A 137 -22.71 -12.19 13.23
N PHE A 138 -23.29 -12.47 12.05
CA PHE A 138 -24.07 -13.69 11.85
C PHE A 138 -23.21 -14.95 11.99
N ILE A 139 -22.05 -15.00 11.32
CA ILE A 139 -21.11 -16.13 11.43
C ILE A 139 -20.75 -16.37 12.90
N ALA A 140 -20.37 -15.33 13.65
CA ALA A 140 -20.03 -15.47 15.07
C ALA A 140 -21.21 -16.00 15.91
N GLY A 141 -22.42 -15.49 15.67
CA GLY A 141 -23.62 -15.98 16.36
C GLY A 141 -23.90 -17.46 16.10
N PHE A 142 -23.83 -17.88 14.83
CA PHE A 142 -24.02 -19.28 14.44
C PHE A 142 -22.87 -20.18 14.90
N THR A 143 -21.62 -19.69 14.90
CA THR A 143 -20.46 -20.38 15.46
C THR A 143 -20.71 -20.74 16.91
N LEU A 144 -21.05 -19.76 17.75
CA LEU A 144 -21.30 -20.00 19.17
C LEU A 144 -22.47 -20.96 19.39
N HIS A 145 -23.54 -20.82 18.60
CA HIS A 145 -24.69 -21.72 18.69
C HIS A 145 -24.31 -23.17 18.30
N ILE A 146 -23.58 -23.36 17.21
CA ILE A 146 -23.17 -24.69 16.76
C ILE A 146 -22.16 -25.30 17.74
N THR A 147 -21.20 -24.52 18.24
CA THR A 147 -20.28 -24.97 19.30
C THR A 147 -21.04 -25.45 20.54
N SER A 148 -22.15 -24.79 20.91
CA SER A 148 -22.99 -25.26 22.03
C SER A 148 -23.69 -26.60 21.76
N ILE A 149 -23.96 -26.97 20.50
CA ILE A 149 -24.56 -28.26 20.15
C ILE A 149 -23.53 -29.40 20.31
N PHE A 150 -22.26 -29.12 20.07
CA PHE A 150 -21.17 -30.07 20.24
C PHE A 150 -20.75 -30.27 21.71
N GLN A 151 -21.37 -29.55 22.66
CA GLN A 151 -21.12 -29.76 24.08
C GLN A 151 -21.75 -31.09 24.54
N PRO A 152 -21.01 -31.98 25.22
CA PRO A 152 -21.54 -33.25 25.67
C PRO A 152 -22.62 -33.04 26.76
N ALA A 153 -23.74 -33.72 26.61
CA ALA A 153 -24.85 -33.70 27.57
C ALA A 153 -24.79 -34.87 28.56
N TYR A 154 -24.17 -35.98 28.17
CA TYR A 154 -24.03 -37.20 28.97
C TYR A 154 -22.62 -37.35 29.54
N GLN A 155 -22.47 -38.14 30.60
CA GLN A 155 -21.16 -38.48 31.17
C GLN A 155 -20.46 -39.51 30.30
N PRO A 156 -19.13 -39.40 30.09
CA PRO A 156 -18.35 -40.42 29.39
C PRO A 156 -18.38 -41.72 30.18
N ALA A 157 -18.59 -42.84 29.48
CA ALA A 157 -18.58 -44.15 30.11
C ALA A 157 -17.14 -44.62 30.36
N ASP A 158 -16.23 -44.31 29.43
CA ASP A 158 -14.81 -44.70 29.47
C ASP A 158 -13.84 -43.51 29.32
N ALA A 159 -12.57 -43.71 29.66
CA ALA A 159 -11.53 -42.68 29.55
C ALA A 159 -11.29 -42.23 28.09
N ASP A 160 -11.57 -43.10 27.11
CA ASP A 160 -11.44 -42.83 25.68
C ASP A 160 -12.56 -41.88 25.19
N ASP A 161 -13.77 -41.97 25.74
CA ASP A 161 -14.88 -41.04 25.45
C ASP A 161 -14.57 -39.61 25.92
N ALA A 162 -13.80 -39.48 27.01
CA ALA A 162 -13.35 -38.19 27.52
C ALA A 162 -12.28 -37.53 26.62
N GLN A 163 -11.62 -38.27 25.73
CA GLN A 163 -10.62 -37.72 24.79
C GLN A 163 -11.30 -36.92 23.66
N TRP A 164 -12.47 -37.36 23.20
CA TRP A 164 -13.27 -36.69 22.17
C TRP A 164 -13.96 -35.40 22.67
N MET A 165 -14.00 -35.19 23.99
CA MET A 165 -14.55 -34.00 24.66
C MET A 165 -13.71 -32.72 24.46
N ARG A 166 -12.50 -32.82 23.87
CA ARG A 166 -11.58 -31.68 23.68
C ARG A 166 -11.69 -30.97 22.32
N LEU A 167 -12.55 -31.44 21.41
CA LEU A 167 -12.49 -31.07 19.99
C LEU A 167 -13.60 -30.13 19.48
N SER A 168 -14.08 -29.21 20.31
CA SER A 168 -15.01 -28.17 19.82
C SER A 168 -14.67 -26.82 20.40
N SER A 169 -13.48 -26.32 20.06
CA SER A 169 -13.20 -24.90 20.28
C SER A 169 -14.07 -24.07 19.32
N PRO A 170 -14.54 -22.88 19.75
CA PRO A 170 -15.26 -21.96 18.86
C PRO A 170 -14.46 -21.61 17.61
N GLU A 171 -13.12 -21.62 17.69
CA GLU A 171 -12.21 -21.41 16.56
C GLU A 171 -12.37 -22.47 15.46
N GLN A 172 -12.37 -23.76 15.82
CA GLN A 172 -12.56 -24.84 14.85
C GLN A 172 -13.95 -24.79 14.21
N THR A 173 -14.98 -24.45 15.00
CA THR A 173 -16.34 -24.27 14.48
C THR A 173 -16.42 -23.08 13.52
N LEU A 174 -15.73 -21.99 13.83
CA LEU A 174 -15.64 -20.81 12.95
C LEU A 174 -14.98 -21.16 11.62
N GLU A 175 -13.87 -21.91 11.65
CA GLU A 175 -13.17 -22.36 10.45
C GLU A 175 -14.09 -23.21 9.56
N MET A 176 -14.78 -24.20 10.14
CA MET A 176 -15.72 -25.05 9.42
C MET A 176 -16.87 -24.24 8.80
N LEU A 177 -17.46 -23.30 9.55
CA LEU A 177 -18.54 -22.45 9.04
C LEU A 177 -18.05 -21.50 7.96
N PHE A 178 -16.85 -20.95 8.09
CA PHE A 178 -16.24 -20.12 7.05
C PHE A 178 -16.08 -20.90 5.75
N PHE A 179 -15.49 -22.10 5.79
CA PHE A 179 -15.32 -22.92 4.59
C PHE A 179 -16.63 -23.48 4.03
N SER A 180 -17.67 -23.63 4.87
CA SER A 180 -19.00 -24.00 4.38
C SER A 180 -19.62 -22.94 3.46
N LEU A 181 -19.22 -21.67 3.55
CA LEU A 181 -19.68 -20.62 2.61
C LEU A 181 -19.24 -20.92 1.16
N PHE A 182 -18.15 -21.65 1.01
CA PHE A 182 -17.63 -22.09 -0.30
C PHE A 182 -18.12 -23.49 -0.69
N GLY A 183 -19.03 -24.08 0.09
CA GLY A 183 -19.55 -25.44 -0.14
C GLY A 183 -18.55 -26.55 0.16
N LEU A 184 -17.49 -26.29 0.95
CA LEU A 184 -16.45 -27.29 1.27
C LEU A 184 -16.78 -28.12 2.52
N VAL A 185 -17.81 -27.75 3.28
CA VAL A 185 -18.19 -28.43 4.52
C VAL A 185 -19.66 -28.76 4.48
N GLU A 186 -19.97 -30.04 4.66
CA GLU A 186 -21.32 -30.58 4.74
C GLU A 186 -21.63 -31.05 6.16
N PRO A 187 -22.90 -31.06 6.60
CA PRO A 187 -23.27 -31.51 7.95
C PRO A 187 -22.83 -32.94 8.28
N ASP A 188 -22.74 -33.81 7.28
CA ASP A 188 -22.32 -35.21 7.47
C ASP A 188 -20.79 -35.38 7.47
N THR A 189 -20.03 -34.38 7.00
CA THR A 189 -18.56 -34.33 7.08
C THR A 189 -18.03 -33.70 8.36
N MET A 190 -18.91 -33.07 9.15
CA MET A 190 -18.55 -32.50 10.44
C MET A 190 -18.17 -33.61 11.44
N PRO A 191 -17.35 -33.29 12.47
CA PRO A 191 -17.03 -34.22 13.53
C PRO A 191 -18.30 -34.91 14.09
N PRO A 192 -18.26 -36.22 14.36
CA PRO A 192 -19.40 -36.90 14.96
C PRO A 192 -19.76 -36.29 16.31
N LEU A 193 -21.07 -36.20 16.57
CA LEU A 193 -21.60 -35.77 17.86
C LEU A 193 -21.41 -36.89 18.88
N HIS A 194 -20.53 -36.69 19.86
CA HIS A 194 -20.28 -37.63 20.95
C HIS A 194 -21.01 -37.20 22.22
N LEU A 195 -21.71 -38.12 22.89
CA LEU A 195 -22.40 -37.89 24.18
C LEU A 195 -23.48 -36.79 24.10
N VAL A 196 -24.07 -36.60 22.92
CA VAL A 196 -25.21 -35.70 22.66
C VAL A 196 -26.45 -36.55 22.40
N PRO A 197 -27.67 -36.09 22.77
CA PRO A 197 -28.89 -36.81 22.43
C PRO A 197 -29.04 -37.05 20.91
N ASP A 198 -29.73 -38.12 20.51
CA ASP A 198 -29.92 -38.48 19.09
C ASP A 198 -30.58 -37.35 18.26
N PHE A 199 -31.43 -36.54 18.89
CA PHE A 199 -32.05 -35.37 18.24
C PHE A 199 -31.05 -34.24 17.99
N GLY A 200 -29.88 -34.23 18.62
CA GLY A 200 -28.82 -33.23 18.43
C GLY A 200 -28.33 -33.17 16.99
N LYS A 201 -28.24 -34.32 16.30
CA LYS A 201 -27.90 -34.36 14.86
C LYS A 201 -28.95 -33.66 14.01
N ILE A 202 -30.23 -33.79 14.38
CA ILE A 202 -31.34 -33.12 13.69
C ILE A 202 -31.24 -31.61 13.92
N ILE A 203 -31.01 -31.17 15.16
CA ILE A 203 -30.82 -29.74 15.49
C ILE A 203 -29.62 -29.16 14.72
N LEU A 204 -28.49 -29.86 14.70
CA LEU A 204 -27.30 -29.43 13.96
C LEU A 204 -27.62 -29.20 12.48
N LYS A 205 -28.25 -30.19 11.81
CA LYS A 205 -28.64 -30.07 10.40
C LYS A 205 -29.61 -28.92 10.16
N MET A 206 -30.57 -28.71 11.07
CA MET A 206 -31.54 -27.62 10.97
C MET A 206 -30.88 -26.24 11.14
N ILE A 207 -30.09 -26.04 12.19
CA ILE A 207 -29.39 -24.77 12.46
C ILE A 207 -28.37 -24.47 11.36
N PHE A 208 -27.64 -25.49 10.89
CA PHE A 208 -26.71 -25.32 9.77
C PHE A 208 -27.44 -24.99 8.45
N GLY A 209 -28.60 -25.62 8.19
CA GLY A 209 -29.43 -25.27 7.05
C GLY A 209 -29.94 -23.83 7.11
N ILE A 210 -30.37 -23.36 8.28
CA ILE A 210 -30.76 -21.97 8.50
C ILE A 210 -29.55 -21.04 8.30
N TYR A 211 -28.38 -21.41 8.81
CA TYR A 211 -27.14 -20.66 8.61
C TYR A 211 -26.83 -20.49 7.11
N LEU A 212 -26.90 -21.56 6.31
CA LEU A 212 -26.67 -21.47 4.86
C LEU A 212 -27.74 -20.65 4.15
N LEU A 213 -29.01 -20.76 4.56
CA LEU A 213 -30.08 -19.94 4.00
C LEU A 213 -29.85 -18.46 4.28
N VAL A 214 -29.53 -18.10 5.52
CA VAL A 214 -29.27 -16.70 5.89
C VAL A 214 -28.01 -16.19 5.21
N THR A 215 -26.91 -16.93 5.24
CA THR A 215 -25.63 -16.45 4.68
C THR A 215 -25.59 -16.49 3.16
N LEU A 216 -25.81 -17.65 2.55
CA LEU A 216 -25.66 -17.83 1.10
C LEU A 216 -26.84 -17.28 0.30
N ILE A 217 -28.07 -17.48 0.78
CA ILE A 217 -29.25 -17.09 0.00
C ILE A 217 -29.68 -15.66 0.32
N VAL A 218 -29.66 -15.23 1.58
CA VAL A 218 -30.11 -13.88 1.92
C VAL A 218 -28.95 -12.88 1.84
N LEU A 219 -27.93 -13.07 2.67
CA LEU A 219 -26.86 -12.09 2.84
C LEU A 219 -26.04 -11.90 1.56
N ILE A 220 -25.54 -12.96 0.92
CA ILE A 220 -24.75 -12.81 -0.33
C ILE A 220 -25.57 -12.14 -1.44
N ASN A 221 -26.86 -12.48 -1.62
CA ASN A 221 -27.70 -11.84 -2.64
C ASN A 221 -27.95 -10.37 -2.34
N LEU A 222 -28.09 -9.99 -1.05
CA LEU A 222 -28.17 -8.59 -0.66
C LEU A 222 -26.85 -7.85 -0.90
N LEU A 223 -25.69 -8.47 -0.67
CA LEU A 223 -24.39 -7.90 -1.01
C LEU A 223 -24.27 -7.64 -2.51
N ILE A 224 -24.65 -8.61 -3.34
CA ILE A 224 -24.63 -8.46 -4.80
C ILE A 224 -25.56 -7.31 -5.23
N ALA A 225 -26.76 -7.21 -4.65
CA ALA A 225 -27.70 -6.13 -4.95
C ALA A 225 -27.13 -4.76 -4.57
N MET A 226 -26.56 -4.62 -3.36
CA MET A 226 -25.95 -3.37 -2.88
C MET A 226 -24.75 -2.96 -3.74
N MET A 227 -23.87 -3.91 -4.05
CA MET A 227 -22.69 -3.66 -4.89
C MET A 227 -23.09 -3.28 -6.32
N SER A 228 -24.16 -3.86 -6.85
CA SER A 228 -24.68 -3.53 -8.18
C SER A 228 -25.24 -2.10 -8.26
N ASP A 229 -26.02 -1.67 -7.26
CA ASP A 229 -26.51 -0.29 -7.18
C ASP A 229 -25.36 0.72 -7.07
N THR A 230 -24.41 0.46 -6.16
CA THR A 230 -23.23 1.31 -6.02
C THR A 230 -22.37 1.32 -7.29
N TYR A 231 -22.18 0.18 -7.95
CA TYR A 231 -21.43 0.11 -9.21
C TYR A 231 -22.04 1.04 -10.27
N GLN A 232 -23.35 0.98 -10.48
CA GLN A 232 -24.04 1.81 -11.48
C GLN A 232 -23.91 3.30 -11.15
N ARG A 233 -24.07 3.68 -9.88
CA ARG A 233 -23.93 5.06 -9.42
C ARG A 233 -22.52 5.61 -9.66
N ILE A 234 -21.49 4.83 -9.34
CA ILE A 234 -20.09 5.27 -9.41
C ILE A 234 -19.56 5.25 -10.84
N GLN A 235 -19.97 4.28 -11.66
CA GLN A 235 -19.51 4.15 -13.04
C GLN A 235 -19.74 5.41 -13.88
N ALA A 236 -20.84 6.13 -13.65
CA ALA A 236 -21.16 7.36 -14.38
C ALA A 236 -20.16 8.51 -14.11
N GLN A 237 -19.53 8.53 -12.93
CA GLN A 237 -18.62 9.58 -12.49
C GLN A 237 -17.15 9.14 -12.47
N SER A 238 -16.89 7.82 -12.49
CA SER A 238 -15.55 7.25 -12.31
C SER A 238 -14.53 7.72 -13.34
N ASP A 239 -14.94 8.02 -14.59
CA ASP A 239 -14.01 8.54 -15.60
C ASP A 239 -13.49 9.95 -15.25
N LYS A 240 -14.36 10.84 -14.73
CA LYS A 240 -13.96 12.19 -14.32
C LYS A 240 -13.04 12.13 -13.11
N GLU A 241 -13.38 11.31 -12.11
CA GLU A 241 -12.56 11.12 -10.91
C GLU A 241 -11.21 10.49 -11.23
N TRP A 242 -11.19 9.50 -12.12
CA TRP A 242 -9.96 8.90 -12.61
C TRP A 242 -9.09 9.93 -13.32
N LYS A 243 -9.64 10.73 -14.25
CA LYS A 243 -8.88 11.80 -14.93
C LYS A 243 -8.31 12.82 -13.96
N PHE A 244 -9.07 13.21 -12.94
CA PHE A 244 -8.60 14.09 -11.87
C PHE A 244 -7.47 13.45 -11.05
N GLY A 245 -7.64 12.21 -10.61
CA GLY A 245 -6.61 11.45 -9.88
C GLY A 245 -5.34 11.27 -10.71
N ARG A 246 -5.48 10.98 -12.01
CA ARG A 246 -4.37 10.88 -12.96
C ARG A 246 -3.65 12.22 -13.13
N ALA A 247 -4.37 13.34 -13.18
CA ALA A 247 -3.74 14.66 -13.25
C ALA A 247 -2.95 14.98 -11.97
N ILE A 248 -3.46 14.61 -10.80
CA ILE A 248 -2.72 14.72 -9.53
C ILE A 248 -1.46 13.87 -9.58
N LEU A 249 -1.55 12.62 -10.04
CA LEU A 249 -0.42 11.71 -10.14
C LEU A 249 0.66 12.26 -11.07
N ILE A 250 0.29 12.75 -12.26
CA ILE A 250 1.22 13.39 -13.21
C ILE A 250 1.89 14.60 -12.55
N ARG A 251 1.12 15.47 -11.88
CA ARG A 251 1.66 16.64 -11.18
C ARG A 251 2.63 16.24 -10.07
N GLN A 252 2.32 15.18 -9.32
CA GLN A 252 3.19 14.67 -8.26
C GLN A 252 4.48 14.08 -8.84
N MET A 253 4.41 13.33 -9.94
CA MET A 253 5.59 12.79 -10.61
C MET A 253 6.48 13.90 -11.18
N ASN A 254 5.89 14.95 -11.76
CA ASN A 254 6.66 16.10 -12.27
C ASN A 254 7.29 16.96 -11.17
N LYS A 255 6.68 17.03 -9.98
CA LYS A 255 7.22 17.80 -8.83
C LYS A 255 8.23 17.02 -7.99
N ARG A 256 8.34 15.71 -8.16
CA ARG A 256 9.20 14.85 -7.34
C ARG A 256 10.53 14.61 -8.06
N SER A 257 11.64 14.70 -7.34
CA SER A 257 12.95 14.26 -7.84
C SER A 257 12.84 12.80 -8.35
N ALA A 258 13.23 12.57 -9.60
CA ALA A 258 12.93 11.32 -10.32
C ALA A 258 13.88 10.16 -9.99
N THR A 259 14.56 10.17 -8.84
CA THR A 259 15.47 9.08 -8.49
C THR A 259 14.68 7.85 -8.03
N PRO A 260 14.68 6.74 -8.77
CA PRO A 260 13.96 5.54 -8.36
C PRO A 260 14.69 4.85 -7.20
N ALA A 261 13.96 4.12 -6.36
CA ALA A 261 14.57 3.21 -5.40
C ALA A 261 15.28 2.05 -6.16
N PRO A 262 16.46 1.59 -5.71
CA PRO A 262 17.20 1.99 -4.51
C PRO A 262 18.21 3.13 -4.71
N ILE A 263 18.36 3.63 -5.94
CA ILE A 263 19.36 4.65 -6.32
C ILE A 263 19.12 5.96 -5.57
N ASN A 264 17.87 6.24 -5.20
CA ASN A 264 17.47 7.36 -4.34
C ASN A 264 18.25 7.43 -3.01
N MET A 265 18.60 6.28 -2.42
CA MET A 265 19.34 6.22 -1.17
C MET A 265 20.78 6.71 -1.36
N LEU A 266 21.43 6.29 -2.44
CA LEU A 266 22.81 6.66 -2.74
C LEU A 266 22.92 8.15 -3.13
N THR A 267 22.00 8.63 -3.98
CA THR A 267 21.96 10.04 -4.41
C THR A 267 21.74 10.97 -3.22
N LYS A 268 20.75 10.68 -2.36
CA LYS A 268 20.55 11.45 -1.11
C LYS A 268 21.77 11.39 -0.19
N LEU A 269 22.43 10.23 -0.07
CA LEU A 269 23.66 10.11 0.73
C LEU A 269 24.78 11.00 0.20
N ILE A 270 24.99 11.04 -1.13
CA ILE A 270 26.02 11.89 -1.77
C ILE A 270 25.72 13.37 -1.53
N VAL A 271 24.46 13.80 -1.68
CA VAL A 271 24.02 15.18 -1.41
C VAL A 271 24.29 15.55 0.05
N VAL A 272 23.89 14.69 0.99
CA VAL A 272 24.13 14.90 2.43
C VAL A 272 25.64 15.00 2.72
N LEU A 273 26.47 14.12 2.14
CA LEU A 273 27.93 14.15 2.31
C LEU A 273 28.56 15.41 1.71
N LYS A 274 28.10 15.87 0.54
CA LYS A 274 28.58 17.09 -0.11
C LYS A 274 28.28 18.32 0.74
N VAL A 275 27.06 18.44 1.26
CA VAL A 275 26.67 19.53 2.18
C VAL A 275 27.42 19.43 3.51
N ALA A 276 27.59 18.21 4.04
CA ALA A 276 28.37 17.96 5.25
C ALA A 276 29.83 18.44 5.08
N TYR A 277 30.46 18.10 3.96
CA TYR A 277 31.83 18.53 3.65
C TYR A 277 31.94 20.06 3.51
N ARG A 278 30.98 20.68 2.80
CA ARG A 278 30.96 22.14 2.60
C ARG A 278 30.76 22.92 3.91
N ASN A 279 30.04 22.34 4.87
CA ASN A 279 29.76 22.97 6.17
C ASN A 279 30.61 22.42 7.32
N ASN A 280 31.79 21.86 7.06
CA ASN A 280 32.71 21.32 8.08
C ASN A 280 32.01 20.37 9.07
N LEU A 281 31.17 19.45 8.56
CA LEU A 281 30.37 18.45 9.29
C LEU A 281 29.28 19.02 10.22
N LYS A 282 28.98 20.33 10.16
CA LYS A 282 27.90 20.95 10.97
C LYS A 282 26.53 20.89 10.26
N LEU A 283 25.90 19.72 10.25
CA LEU A 283 24.57 19.53 9.63
C LEU A 283 23.39 20.13 10.41
N CYS A 284 23.53 20.37 11.72
CA CYS A 284 22.43 20.90 12.55
C CYS A 284 22.26 22.43 12.47
N THR A 285 22.98 23.11 11.58
CA THR A 285 22.85 24.57 11.39
C THR A 285 21.67 24.85 10.44
N GLN A 286 20.84 25.87 10.73
CA GLN A 286 19.74 26.27 9.83
C GLN A 286 20.18 26.49 8.38
N LYS A 287 21.40 27.03 8.17
CA LYS A 287 22.00 27.20 6.85
C LYS A 287 22.21 25.87 6.10
N ALA A 288 22.70 24.84 6.79
CA ALA A 288 22.88 23.50 6.20
C ALA A 288 21.53 22.85 5.81
N GLN A 289 20.49 23.08 6.62
CA GLN A 289 19.14 22.59 6.32
C GLN A 289 18.49 23.33 5.14
N GLN A 290 18.74 24.64 5.01
CA GLN A 290 18.31 25.42 3.84
C GLN A 290 19.04 24.98 2.57
N ASP A 291 20.36 24.78 2.63
CA ASP A 291 21.17 24.30 1.51
C ASP A 291 20.72 22.90 1.04
N LEU A 292 20.40 21.98 1.96
CA LEU A 292 19.86 20.67 1.65
C LEU A 292 18.50 20.74 0.92
N ARG A 293 17.59 21.60 1.40
CA ARG A 293 16.30 21.82 0.73
C ARG A 293 16.47 22.46 -0.64
N HIS A 294 17.46 23.33 -0.82
CA HIS A 294 17.74 23.96 -2.09
C HIS A 294 18.25 22.95 -3.12
N GLU A 295 19.22 22.11 -2.76
CA GLU A 295 19.70 21.03 -3.65
C GLU A 295 18.57 20.03 -3.98
N GLU A 296 17.71 19.64 -3.03
CA GLU A 296 16.60 18.71 -3.29
C GLU A 296 15.51 19.29 -4.23
N ASN A 297 15.26 20.61 -4.16
CA ASN A 297 14.33 21.27 -5.07
C ASN A 297 14.92 21.43 -6.49
N ILE A 298 16.22 21.71 -6.63
CA ILE A 298 16.87 21.80 -7.95
C ILE A 298 16.75 20.48 -8.70
N ASP A 299 16.92 19.33 -8.03
CA ASP A 299 16.77 18.02 -8.65
C ASP A 299 15.32 17.73 -9.13
N ALA A 300 14.32 18.34 -8.50
CA ALA A 300 12.93 18.21 -8.92
C ALA A 300 12.61 19.03 -10.19
N PHE A 301 13.21 20.21 -10.35
CA PHE A 301 12.93 21.10 -11.48
C PHE A 301 13.91 20.95 -12.66
N SER A 302 15.18 20.61 -12.42
CA SER A 302 16.22 20.51 -13.47
C SER A 302 15.98 19.38 -14.47
N MET A 303 15.25 18.32 -14.11
CA MET A 303 14.89 17.26 -15.06
C MET A 303 13.83 17.67 -16.10
N SER A 304 13.16 18.82 -15.91
CA SER A 304 12.21 19.37 -16.89
C SER A 304 12.81 20.51 -17.74
N GLY A 305 14.07 20.88 -17.55
CA GLY A 305 14.63 22.01 -18.27
C GLY A 305 16.13 22.17 -18.11
N ASP A 306 16.92 21.28 -18.72
CA ASP A 306 18.16 21.69 -19.39
C ASP A 306 18.74 20.58 -20.32
N ALA A 307 17.91 20.06 -21.22
CA ALA A 307 18.36 19.24 -22.35
C ALA A 307 18.12 19.98 -23.68
N GLY A 308 18.41 21.29 -23.69
CA GLY A 308 18.70 22.00 -24.93
C GLY A 308 20.03 21.51 -25.47
N ARG A 309 20.01 20.41 -26.23
CA ARG A 309 21.14 20.01 -27.08
C ARG A 309 21.57 21.22 -27.92
N LEU A 310 22.65 21.87 -27.53
CA LEU A 310 23.41 22.74 -28.43
C LEU A 310 23.89 21.87 -29.59
N SER A 311 23.28 22.07 -30.75
CA SER A 311 23.79 21.57 -32.03
C SER A 311 25.22 22.10 -32.23
N PRO A 312 26.23 21.23 -32.48
CA PRO A 312 27.57 21.67 -32.76
C PRO A 312 27.65 22.13 -34.21
N ALA A 313 27.21 23.37 -34.48
CA ALA A 313 27.23 23.90 -35.84
C ALA A 313 27.45 25.42 -35.91
N ILE A 314 28.07 26.05 -34.92
CA ILE A 314 28.60 27.42 -35.09
C ILE A 314 29.90 27.54 -34.27
N LEU A 315 30.96 26.90 -34.76
CA LEU A 315 32.34 27.26 -34.42
C LEU A 315 32.95 27.89 -35.67
N ALA A 316 32.70 29.18 -35.84
CA ALA A 316 33.50 30.00 -36.75
C ALA A 316 33.47 31.44 -36.24
N SER A 317 34.68 31.95 -35.94
CA SER A 317 35.02 33.36 -35.97
C SER A 317 34.31 34.26 -34.95
N ASP A 318 34.93 34.51 -33.80
CA ASP A 318 35.55 35.83 -33.61
C ASP A 318 36.50 35.90 -32.40
N ASN A 319 37.61 36.60 -32.58
CA ASN A 319 38.60 36.92 -31.56
C ASN A 319 38.10 38.10 -30.72
N SER A 320 37.57 37.85 -29.52
CA SER A 320 37.45 38.88 -28.47
C SER A 320 37.29 38.25 -27.09
N ALA A 321 38.34 37.54 -26.67
CA ALA A 321 38.51 37.14 -25.28
C ALA A 321 39.07 38.32 -24.48
N GLU A 322 38.17 39.14 -23.91
CA GLU A 322 38.33 39.99 -22.71
C GLU A 322 37.30 41.11 -22.79
N VAL A 323 36.16 40.96 -22.10
CA VAL A 323 35.28 42.05 -21.59
C VAL A 323 33.97 41.48 -20.98
N ARG A 324 33.53 40.27 -21.31
CA ARG A 324 32.29 39.69 -20.76
C ARG A 324 32.44 38.87 -19.47
N ARG A 325 33.20 39.38 -18.49
CA ARG A 325 33.31 38.75 -17.15
C ARG A 325 32.39 39.36 -16.09
N GLY A 326 31.52 40.29 -16.48
CA GLY A 326 30.58 40.98 -15.57
C GLY A 326 29.10 40.84 -15.96
N GLN A 327 28.74 39.88 -16.81
CA GLN A 327 27.38 39.80 -17.37
C GLN A 327 26.83 38.36 -17.46
N ASN A 328 27.36 37.46 -16.62
CA ASN A 328 26.88 36.08 -16.51
C ASN A 328 26.32 35.75 -15.11
N GLU A 329 26.14 36.75 -14.24
CA GLU A 329 25.46 36.57 -12.93
C GLU A 329 23.95 36.85 -12.97
N GLU A 330 23.41 37.27 -14.13
CA GLU A 330 21.96 37.58 -14.30
C GLU A 330 21.22 36.60 -15.22
N LEU A 331 21.70 35.36 -15.36
CA LEU A 331 21.02 34.31 -16.13
C LEU A 331 20.35 33.24 -15.25
N GLY A 332 19.91 33.65 -14.06
CA GLY A 332 19.18 32.82 -13.09
C GLY A 332 17.78 33.33 -12.74
N LYS A 333 17.23 34.29 -13.50
CA LYS A 333 15.81 34.64 -13.39
C LYS A 333 15.04 33.76 -14.36
N SER A 334 14.41 32.71 -13.86
CA SER A 334 13.21 32.22 -14.52
C SER A 334 12.27 33.42 -14.62
N ASP A 335 11.94 33.88 -15.82
CA ASP A 335 10.83 34.81 -15.98
C ASP A 335 9.62 34.17 -15.31
N ASP A 336 9.14 34.78 -14.23
CA ASP A 336 7.91 34.39 -13.56
C ASP A 336 6.77 34.81 -14.50
N TRP A 337 6.46 33.94 -15.45
CA TRP A 337 5.29 34.05 -16.31
C TRP A 337 4.06 34.05 -15.40
N ASN A 338 3.53 35.23 -15.08
CA ASN A 338 2.32 35.37 -14.29
C ASN A 338 1.10 35.07 -15.18
N ILE A 339 0.14 34.30 -14.67
CA ILE A 339 -1.05 33.87 -15.44
C ILE A 339 -1.89 35.06 -15.94
N GLU A 340 -1.76 36.21 -15.29
CA GLU A 340 -2.42 37.48 -15.62
C GLU A 340 -1.87 38.10 -16.91
N THR A 341 -0.61 37.86 -17.28
CA THR A 341 0.05 38.51 -18.42
C THR A 341 0.15 37.62 -19.67
N ILE A 342 0.03 36.31 -19.50
CA ILE A 342 0.15 35.33 -20.59
C ILE A 342 -1.13 35.26 -21.44
N ILE A 343 -2.28 35.57 -20.84
CA ILE A 343 -3.61 35.35 -21.44
C ILE A 343 -4.32 36.69 -21.63
N ASP A 344 -4.87 36.93 -22.82
CA ASP A 344 -5.80 38.03 -23.08
C ASP A 344 -7.17 37.70 -22.47
N TRP A 345 -7.29 37.95 -21.17
CA TRP A 345 -8.49 37.68 -20.38
C TRP A 345 -9.72 38.40 -20.91
N LYS A 346 -9.55 39.62 -21.43
CA LYS A 346 -10.66 40.42 -21.97
C LYS A 346 -11.32 39.71 -23.14
N ARG A 347 -10.53 39.23 -24.08
CA ARG A 347 -11.03 38.48 -25.24
C ARG A 347 -11.69 37.15 -24.85
N ILE A 348 -11.15 36.44 -23.85
CA ILE A 348 -11.75 35.17 -23.38
C ILE A 348 -13.11 35.42 -22.74
N VAL A 349 -13.24 36.48 -21.94
CA VAL A 349 -14.49 36.87 -21.29
C VAL A 349 -15.55 37.23 -22.34
N ASP A 350 -15.17 37.99 -23.37
CA ASP A 350 -16.09 38.31 -24.49
C ASP A 350 -16.58 37.05 -25.21
N MET A 351 -15.69 36.09 -25.48
CA MET A 351 -16.05 34.82 -26.09
C MET A 351 -16.96 33.97 -25.18
N TYR A 352 -16.72 33.96 -23.87
CA TYR A 352 -17.55 33.24 -22.91
C TYR A 352 -18.99 33.77 -22.91
N TYR A 353 -19.18 35.10 -22.90
CA TYR A 353 -20.52 35.70 -22.94
C TYR A 353 -21.23 35.50 -24.29
N GLN A 354 -20.49 35.46 -25.40
CA GLN A 354 -21.05 35.13 -26.71
C GLN A 354 -21.57 33.68 -26.77
N ILE A 355 -20.86 32.74 -26.14
CA ILE A 355 -21.23 31.32 -26.10
C ILE A 355 -22.41 31.06 -25.15
N ASN A 356 -22.45 31.73 -24.01
CA ASN A 356 -23.50 31.52 -23.00
C ASN A 356 -24.79 32.32 -23.25
N GLY A 357 -24.82 33.17 -24.28
CA GLY A 357 -26.03 33.86 -24.73
C GLY A 357 -26.63 34.78 -23.66
N LYS A 358 -26.11 36.02 -23.59
CA LYS A 358 -26.62 37.16 -22.80
C LYS A 358 -26.45 37.03 -21.28
N VAL A 359 -25.41 37.67 -20.76
CA VAL A 359 -25.56 38.59 -19.63
C VAL A 359 -25.29 39.97 -20.22
N ASP A 360 -26.22 40.90 -20.04
CA ASP A 360 -26.29 42.17 -20.77
C ASP A 360 -24.95 42.92 -20.77
N ALA A 361 -24.47 43.25 -21.97
CA ALA A 361 -23.21 43.94 -22.22
C ALA A 361 -23.22 45.42 -21.79
N GLU A 362 -24.14 45.84 -20.93
CA GLU A 362 -24.33 47.24 -20.53
C GLU A 362 -23.94 47.58 -19.10
N ASP A 363 -23.67 46.60 -18.23
CA ASP A 363 -23.15 46.89 -16.89
C ASP A 363 -21.85 46.14 -16.62
N ILE A 364 -20.77 46.91 -16.43
CA ILE A 364 -19.63 46.70 -15.51
C ILE A 364 -18.32 47.18 -16.18
N HIS A 365 -17.93 48.41 -15.83
CA HIS A 365 -16.55 48.86 -15.87
C HIS A 365 -15.72 48.02 -14.87
N VAL A 366 -14.86 47.12 -15.38
CA VAL A 366 -13.80 46.52 -14.56
C VAL A 366 -12.61 47.47 -14.60
N GLU A 367 -12.49 48.34 -13.60
CA GLU A 367 -11.23 49.02 -13.32
C GLU A 367 -10.24 47.99 -12.76
N MET A 368 -9.17 47.72 -13.52
CA MET A 368 -8.01 47.01 -12.98
C MET A 368 -7.17 48.01 -12.19
N PRO A 369 -6.73 47.69 -10.95
CA PRO A 369 -5.80 48.54 -10.23
C PRO A 369 -4.46 48.55 -10.96
N SER A 370 -3.93 49.76 -11.14
CA SER A 370 -2.63 50.07 -11.75
C SER A 370 -1.44 49.46 -11.02
#